data_AF-A0A1W6MJ16-F1
#
_entry.id   AF-A0A1W6MJ16-F1
#
_cell.length_a   1.000
_cell.length_b   1.000
_cell.length_c   1.000
_cell.angle_alpha   90.00
_cell.angle_beta   90.00
_cell.angle_gamma   90.00
#
_symmetry.space_group_name_H-M   'P 1'
#
loop_
_entity.id
_entity.type
_entity.pdbx_description
1 polymer ?
#
loop_
_entity_poly.entity_id
_entity_poly.type
_entity_poly.pdbx_seq_one_letter_code
_entity_poly.pdbx_strand_id
1 'polypeptide(L)' 'MASNPRRRNPILGLIFGIVFVGFGSYRLYNHFIVGEEMPTWRLILSFAFLGYGLFVLASLVMNRNGK' A
#
# COMPACT_ATOMS: atom_id res chain seq x y z
N MET A 1 -18.60 29.53 -7.14
CA MET A 1 -17.19 29.14 -6.95
C MET A 1 -17.05 27.68 -7.36
N ALA A 2 -16.51 27.42 -8.55
CA ALA A 2 -16.35 26.04 -9.03
C ALA A 2 -15.27 25.35 -8.17
N SER A 3 -15.65 24.34 -7.40
CA SER A 3 -14.70 23.47 -6.72
C SER A 3 -13.92 22.71 -7.80
N ASN A 4 -12.75 23.23 -8.14
CA ASN A 4 -11.79 22.55 -8.99
C ASN A 4 -11.60 21.14 -8.39
N PRO A 5 -12.03 20.05 -9.07
CA PRO A 5 -11.85 18.72 -8.51
C PRO A 5 -10.35 18.52 -8.42
N ARG A 6 -9.80 18.57 -7.19
CA ARG A 6 -8.37 18.40 -6.93
C ARG A 6 -7.93 17.16 -7.70
N ARG A 7 -7.19 17.36 -8.81
CA ARG A 7 -6.66 16.26 -9.61
C ARG A 7 -5.88 15.40 -8.62
N ARG A 8 -6.39 14.19 -8.33
CA ARG A 8 -5.77 13.24 -7.42
C ARG A 8 -4.36 13.00 -7.97
N ASN A 9 -3.33 13.52 -7.32
CA ASN A 9 -1.96 13.45 -7.84
C ASN A 9 -1.53 11.98 -7.91
N PRO A 10 -1.38 11.40 -9.10
CA PRO A 10 -1.11 9.96 -9.26
C PRO A 10 0.25 9.58 -8.65
N ILE A 11 1.19 10.53 -8.59
CA ILE A 11 2.51 10.38 -7.98
C ILE A 11 2.39 10.13 -6.47
N LEU A 12 1.53 10.88 -5.77
CA LEU A 12 1.32 10.67 -4.33
C LEU A 12 0.75 9.28 -4.08
N GLY A 13 -0.24 8.84 -4.88
CA GLY A 13 -0.78 7.49 -4.79
C GLY A 13 0.30 6.41 -4.98
N LEU A 14 1.22 6.62 -5.93
CA LEU A 14 2.32 5.70 -6.20
C LEU A 14 3.29 5.62 -5.01
N ILE A 15 3.70 6.77 -4.47
CA ILE A 15 4.61 6.84 -3.32
C ILE A 15 3.98 6.13 -2.11
N PHE A 16 2.73 6.45 -1.78
CA PHE A 16 2.02 5.79 -0.69
C PHE A 16 1.87 4.28 -0.94
N GLY A 17 1.54 3.87 -2.16
CA GLY A 17 1.45 2.46 -2.53
C GLY A 17 2.76 1.71 -2.28
N ILE A 18 3.88 2.24 -2.78
CA ILE A 18 5.21 1.63 -2.59
C ILE A 18 5.58 1.57 -1.11
N VAL A 19 5.35 2.65 -0.35
CA VAL A 19 5.66 2.69 1.09
C VAL A 19 4.82 1.66 1.86
N PHE A 20 3.52 1.57 1.59
CA PHE A 20 2.64 0.60 2.27
C PHE A 20 2.98 -0.84 1.91
N VAL A 21 3.28 -1.13 0.64
CA VAL A 21 3.71 -2.48 0.22
C VAL A 21 5.06 -2.82 0.83
N GLY A 22 6.03 -1.91 0.79
CA GLY A 22 7.36 -2.12 1.36
C GLY A 22 7.30 -2.36 2.86
N PHE A 23 6.59 -1.51 3.59
CA PHE A 23 6.45 -1.63 5.05
C PHE A 23 5.67 -2.88 5.47
N GLY A 24 4.56 -3.18 4.78
CA GLY A 24 3.74 -4.37 5.02
C GLY A 24 4.53 -5.65 4.75
N SER A 25 5.21 -5.72 3.59
CA SER A 25 6.04 -6.86 3.19
C SER A 25 7.21 -7.08 4.14
N TYR A 26 7.93 -6.00 4.52
CA TYR A 26 9.06 -6.09 5.44
C TYR A 26 8.64 -6.65 6.81
N ARG A 27 7.51 -6.17 7.35
CA ARG A 27 6.95 -6.71 8.59
C ARG A 27 6.59 -8.19 8.48
N LEU A 28 5.91 -8.59 7.41
CA LEU A 28 5.58 -10.00 7.19
C LEU A 28 6.84 -10.85 7.07
N TYR A 29 7.86 -10.35 6.35
CA TYR A 29 9.14 -11.03 6.22
C TYR A 29 9.80 -11.25 7.58
N ASN A 30 9.86 -10.23 8.44
CA ASN A 30 10.39 -10.40 9.80
C ASN A 30 9.60 -11.43 10.62
N HIS A 31 8.27 -11.45 10.50
CA HIS A 31 7.48 -12.42 11.26
C HIS A 31 7.64 -13.86 10.74
N PHE A 32 7.54 -14.07 9.43
CA PHE A 32 7.53 -15.42 8.83
C PHE A 32 8.93 -16.00 8.58
N ILE A 33 9.93 -15.14 8.32
CA ILE A 33 11.29 -15.58 7.96
C ILE A 33 12.27 -15.40 9.12
N VAL A 34 12.23 -14.25 9.81
CA VAL A 34 13.13 -13.97 10.94
C VAL A 34 12.59 -14.58 12.25
N GLY A 35 11.31 -14.90 12.31
CA GLY A 35 10.66 -15.49 13.49
C GLY A 35 10.42 -14.47 14.60
N GLU A 36 10.31 -13.18 14.25
CA GLU A 36 10.05 -12.13 15.23
C GLU A 36 8.64 -12.32 15.83
N GLU A 37 8.56 -12.50 17.15
CA GLU A 37 7.29 -12.64 17.85
C GLU A 37 6.53 -11.31 17.79
N MET A 38 5.50 -11.28 16.95
CA MET A 38 4.63 -10.12 16.78
C MET A 38 3.23 -10.44 17.29
N PRO A 39 2.61 -9.55 18.08
CA PRO A 39 1.25 -9.75 18.53
C PRO A 39 0.28 -9.75 17.34
N THR A 40 -0.74 -10.60 17.39
CA THR A 40 -1.64 -10.90 16.26
C THR A 40 -2.28 -9.67 15.63
N TRP A 41 -2.62 -8.65 16.43
CA TRP A 41 -3.18 -7.40 15.91
C TRP A 41 -2.21 -6.62 15.01
N ARG A 42 -0.90 -6.67 15.30
CA ARG A 42 0.14 -6.06 14.44
C ARG A 42 0.27 -6.82 13.13
N LEU A 43 0.09 -8.13 13.16
CA LEU A 43 0.12 -8.98 11.97
C LEU A 43 -1.04 -8.65 11.03
N ILE A 44 -2.26 -8.58 11.56
CA ILE A 44 -3.47 -8.23 10.80
C ILE A 44 -3.31 -6.85 10.15
N LEU A 45 -2.78 -5.87 10.89
CA LEU A 45 -2.48 -4.54 10.34
C LEU A 45 -1.46 -4.61 9.20
N SER A 46 -0.41 -5.42 9.34
CA SER A 46 0.59 -5.57 8.29
C SER A 46 0.01 -6.19 7.01
N PHE A 47 -0.89 -7.17 7.12
CA PHE A 47 -1.64 -7.69 5.97
C PHE A 47 -2.55 -6.62 5.36
N ALA A 48 -3.23 -5.81 6.17
CA ALA A 48 -4.09 -4.74 5.68
C ALA A 48 -3.29 -3.67 4.92
N PHE A 49 -2.14 -3.24 5.45
CA PHE A 49 -1.26 -2.29 4.77
C PHE A 49 -0.71 -2.86 3.46
N LEU A 50 -0.27 -4.12 3.47
CA LEU A 50 0.24 -4.79 2.28
C LEU A 50 -0.85 -4.89 1.20
N GLY A 51 -2.03 -5.39 1.56
CA GLY A 51 -3.16 -5.53 0.65
C GLY A 51 -3.64 -4.19 0.08
N TYR A 52 -3.77 -3.17 0.93
CA TYR A 52 -4.16 -1.83 0.48
C TYR A 52 -3.11 -1.19 -0.42
N GLY A 53 -1.82 -1.31 -0.07
CA GLY A 53 -0.72 -0.83 -0.90
C GLY A 53 -0.72 -1.48 -2.28
N LEU A 54 -0.90 -2.81 -2.34
CA LEU A 54 -1.00 -3.55 -3.61
C LEU A 54 -2.22 -3.10 -4.41
N PHE A 55 -3.37 -2.91 -3.77
CA PHE A 55 -4.58 -2.42 -4.43
C PHE A 55 -4.37 -1.03 -5.05
N VAL A 56 -3.75 -0.10 -4.32
CA VAL A 56 -3.45 1.25 -4.82
C VAL A 56 -2.49 1.18 -6.01
N LEU A 57 -1.43 0.38 -5.92
CA LEU A 57 -0.49 0.20 -7.03
C LEU A 57 -1.15 -0.47 -8.24
N ALA A 58 -1.94 -1.52 -8.03
CA ALA A 58 -2.69 -2.19 -9.09
C ALA A 58 -3.68 -1.24 -9.76
N SER A 59 -4.42 -0.45 -8.99
CA SER A 59 -5.33 0.59 -9.50
C SER A 59 -4.58 1.63 -10.34
N LEU A 60 -3.38 2.05 -9.92
CA LEU A 60 -2.56 3.01 -10.68
C LEU A 60 -2.00 2.42 -11.96
N VAL A 61 -1.52 1.17 -11.95
CA VAL A 61 -1.02 0.47 -13.13
C VAL A 61 -2.16 0.23 -14.12
N MET A 62 -3.30 -0.24 -13.64
CA MET A 62 -4.47 -0.52 -14.47
C MET A 62 -5.08 0.77 -15.06
N ASN A 63 -5.11 1.85 -14.29
CA ASN A 63 -5.55 3.16 -14.78
C ASN A 63 -4.55 3.81 -15.75
N ARG A 64 -3.29 3.36 -15.78
CA ARG A 64 -2.30 3.76 -16.80
C ARG A 64 -2.47 3.02 -18.12
N ASN A 65 -2.95 1.77 -18.10
CA ASN A 65 -3.21 0.98 -19.31
C ASN A 65 -4.51 1.38 -20.04
N GLY A 66 -5.37 2.20 -19.42
CA GLY A 66 -6.61 2.70 -20.01
C GLY A 66 -6.48 4.02 -20.78
N LYS A 67 -5.26 4.47 -21.09
CA LYS A 67 -4.97 5.66 -21.91
C LYS A 67 -4.10 5.30 -23.09
#